data_AF-A0AAD5WLG8-F1
#
_entry.id   AF-A0AAD5WLG8-F1
#
_cell.length_a   1.000
_cell.length_b   1.000
_cell.length_c   1.000
_cell.angle_alpha   90.00
_cell.angle_beta   90.00
_cell.angle_gamma   90.00
#
_symmetry.space_group_name_H-M   'P 1'
#
loop_
_entity.id
_entity.type
_entity.pdbx_description
1 polymer ?
#
loop_
_entity_poly.entity_id
_entity_poly.type
_entity_poly.pdbx_seq_one_letter_code
_entity_poly.pdbx_strand_id
1 'polypeptide(L)'
;MDSFQLVTFATVTQIIILPTPGCCSCSEYEDFEKEASCGDDGYLIHMGLRNCKKFSSPEIKSHFTSEGTKFLQCTKDCLIHHLKTFFKRTPLNCEEIGDSGFESHVNCYLQCGFCNICKSEKLAFLKSYDYLDFFTRRSFSPIFQILRACGPLSCFLPF
;
A
#
# COMPACT_ATOMS: atom_id res chain seq x y z
N MET A 1 -48.87 -25.75 22.45
CA MET A 1 -47.54 -26.18 21.96
C MET A 1 -47.20 -25.21 20.85
N ASP A 2 -46.55 -24.10 21.19
CA ASP A 2 -46.21 -23.07 20.21
C ASP A 2 -44.75 -22.67 20.39
N SER A 3 -44.06 -22.70 19.26
CA SER A 3 -42.61 -22.74 19.10
C SER A 3 -41.90 -21.48 19.59
N PHE A 4 -40.84 -21.66 20.39
CA PHE A 4 -39.80 -20.66 20.57
C PHE A 4 -38.98 -20.54 19.28
N GLN A 5 -39.08 -19.42 18.56
CA GLN A 5 -38.12 -19.07 17.53
C GLN A 5 -36.88 -18.43 18.16
N LEU A 6 -35.74 -19.10 17.98
CA LEU A 6 -34.43 -18.61 18.38
C LEU A 6 -33.95 -17.60 17.33
N VAL A 7 -33.98 -16.30 17.65
CA VAL A 7 -33.38 -15.26 16.79
C VAL A 7 -31.88 -15.24 17.07
N THR A 8 -31.09 -15.81 16.16
CA THR A 8 -29.63 -15.73 16.20
C THR A 8 -29.17 -14.39 15.63
N PHE A 9 -28.72 -13.47 16.49
CA PHE A 9 -28.01 -12.27 16.06
C PHE A 9 -26.58 -12.66 15.69
N ALA A 10 -26.28 -12.75 14.39
CA ALA A 10 -24.90 -12.83 13.91
C ALA A 10 -24.27 -11.43 14.04
N THR A 11 -23.50 -11.21 15.10
CA THR A 11 -22.69 -10.00 15.22
C THR A 11 -21.56 -10.08 14.22
N VAL A 12 -21.64 -9.28 13.14
CA VAL A 12 -20.50 -9.04 12.26
C VAL A 12 -19.49 -8.23 13.07
N THR A 13 -18.53 -8.90 13.70
CA THR A 13 -17.35 -8.26 14.27
C THR A 13 -16.55 -7.68 13.13
N GLN A 14 -16.81 -6.41 12.83
CA GLN A 14 -16.00 -5.65 11.90
C GLN A 14 -14.61 -5.54 12.52
N ILE A 15 -13.65 -6.31 11.99
CA ILE A 15 -12.25 -6.23 12.38
C ILE A 15 -11.78 -4.84 11.94
N ILE A 16 -11.80 -3.89 12.87
CA ILE A 16 -11.14 -2.61 12.70
C ILE A 16 -9.66 -2.93 12.76
N ILE A 17 -9.02 -3.11 11.59
CA ILE A 17 -7.57 -3.14 11.51
C ILE A 17 -7.12 -1.72 11.85
N LEU A 18 -6.79 -1.49 13.12
CA LEU A 18 -6.20 -0.25 13.56
C LEU A 18 -4.86 -0.08 12.81
N PRO A 19 -4.59 1.08 12.20
CA PRO A 19 -3.30 1.32 11.56
C PRO A 19 -2.22 1.19 12.63
N THR A 20 -1.34 0.20 12.50
CA THR A 20 -0.21 0.00 13.41
C THR A 20 0.72 1.20 13.28
N PRO A 21 0.90 2.02 14.33
CA PRO A 21 1.78 3.18 14.25
C PRO A 21 3.24 2.69 14.10
N GLY A 22 3.90 3.03 12.99
CA GLY A 22 5.37 3.11 12.93
C GLY A 22 6.13 1.80 13.10
N CYS A 23 5.51 0.64 12.84
CA CYS A 23 6.14 -0.67 13.11
C CYS A 23 7.35 -0.98 12.23
N CYS A 24 7.45 -0.31 11.09
CA CYS A 24 8.07 -0.92 9.94
C CYS A 24 9.06 0.04 9.26
N SER A 25 10.33 -0.38 9.27
CA SER A 25 11.46 0.32 8.66
C SER A 25 11.62 -0.11 7.21
N CYS A 26 12.14 0.78 6.35
CA CYS A 26 12.47 0.41 4.97
C CYS A 26 13.56 -0.67 4.87
N SER A 27 14.38 -0.86 5.91
CA SER A 27 15.39 -1.94 5.97
C SER A 27 14.77 -3.34 5.91
N GLU A 28 13.48 -3.50 6.20
CA GLU A 28 12.78 -4.79 6.10
C GLU A 28 12.83 -5.38 4.69
N TYR A 29 12.88 -4.54 3.65
CA TYR A 29 13.05 -5.02 2.28
C TYR A 29 14.41 -5.69 2.04
N GLU A 30 15.45 -5.28 2.77
CA GLU A 30 16.77 -5.92 2.71
C GLU A 30 16.73 -7.30 3.39
N ASP A 31 15.91 -7.47 4.43
CA ASP A 31 15.72 -8.77 5.09
C ASP A 31 14.86 -9.72 4.24
N PHE A 32 13.80 -9.21 3.60
CA PHE A 32 13.06 -9.97 2.60
C PHE A 32 13.96 -10.42 1.45
N GLU A 33 14.87 -9.55 0.99
CA GLU A 33 15.80 -9.88 -0.08
C GLU A 33 16.82 -10.95 0.33
N LYS A 34 17.36 -10.90 1.56
CA LYS A 34 18.24 -11.96 2.07
C LYS A 34 17.54 -13.33 2.08
N GLU A 35 16.24 -13.35 2.33
CA GLU A 35 15.46 -14.60 2.38
C GLU A 35 15.08 -15.11 0.98
N ALA A 36 14.67 -14.21 0.07
CA ALA A 36 14.17 -14.58 -1.26
C ALA A 36 15.24 -14.62 -2.36
N SER A 37 16.35 -13.87 -2.20
CA SER A 37 17.46 -13.76 -3.16
C SER A 37 17.02 -13.43 -4.59
N CYS A 38 16.17 -12.41 -4.75
CA CYS A 38 15.61 -12.00 -6.04
C CYS A 38 16.50 -11.08 -6.88
N GLY A 39 17.58 -10.56 -6.30
CA GLY A 39 18.54 -9.67 -6.93
C GLY A 39 18.11 -8.21 -6.95
N ASP A 40 19.05 -7.33 -7.31
CA ASP A 40 18.87 -5.87 -7.28
C ASP A 40 17.79 -5.36 -8.25
N ASP A 41 17.54 -6.08 -9.34
CA ASP A 41 16.46 -5.80 -10.31
C ASP A 41 15.09 -6.36 -9.85
N GLY A 42 15.08 -7.15 -8.79
CA GLY A 42 13.88 -7.72 -8.19
C GLY A 42 13.01 -6.67 -7.52
N TYR A 43 11.72 -7.01 -7.31
CA TYR A 43 10.74 -6.09 -6.71
C TYR A 43 11.20 -5.52 -5.37
N LEU A 44 11.80 -6.35 -4.50
CA LEU A 44 12.15 -5.97 -3.13
C LEU A 44 13.14 -4.81 -3.09
N ILE A 45 14.15 -4.82 -3.96
CA ILE A 45 15.19 -3.80 -4.00
C ILE A 45 14.82 -2.68 -4.98
N HIS A 46 14.59 -3.02 -6.25
CA HIS A 46 14.37 -2.05 -7.32
C HIS A 46 13.15 -1.15 -7.07
N MET A 47 12.06 -1.75 -6.57
CA MET A 47 10.79 -1.05 -6.36
C MET A 47 10.52 -0.76 -4.89
N GLY A 48 10.48 -1.79 -4.05
CA GLY A 48 10.07 -1.72 -2.66
C GLY A 48 10.98 -0.83 -1.81
N LEU A 49 12.25 -1.21 -1.64
CA LEU A 49 13.24 -0.49 -0.85
C LEU A 49 13.45 0.93 -1.37
N ARG A 50 13.66 1.08 -2.69
CA ARG A 50 13.87 2.38 -3.35
C ARG A 50 12.74 3.35 -3.05
N ASN A 51 11.48 2.95 -3.29
CA ASN A 51 10.34 3.82 -3.06
C ASN A 51 10.07 4.04 -1.57
N CYS A 52 10.26 3.03 -0.72
CA CYS A 52 10.13 3.20 0.72
C CYS A 52 11.08 4.28 1.25
N LYS A 53 12.37 4.22 0.86
CA LYS A 53 13.38 5.22 1.26
C LYS A 53 13.01 6.60 0.72
N LYS A 54 12.61 6.69 -0.57
CA LYS A 54 12.18 7.94 -1.20
C LYS A 54 11.03 8.61 -0.45
N PHE A 55 9.90 7.94 -0.27
CA PHE A 55 8.72 8.47 0.42
C PHE A 55 8.92 8.63 1.95
N SER A 56 9.94 8.00 2.52
CA SER A 56 10.33 8.21 3.92
C SER A 56 11.28 9.40 4.12
N SER A 57 11.90 9.91 3.05
CA SER A 57 12.91 10.96 3.13
C SER A 57 12.32 12.31 3.59
N PRO A 58 13.09 13.12 4.33
CA PRO A 58 12.66 14.47 4.71
C PRO A 58 12.35 15.37 3.51
N GLU A 59 13.12 15.22 2.43
CA GLU A 59 12.94 15.98 1.19
C GLU A 59 11.54 15.75 0.62
N ILE A 60 11.16 14.50 0.37
CA ILE A 60 9.84 14.16 -0.16
C ILE A 60 8.73 14.51 0.83
N LYS A 61 8.90 14.16 2.10
CA LYS A 61 7.89 14.46 3.14
C LYS A 61 7.60 15.94 3.27
N SER A 62 8.58 16.81 3.03
CA SER A 62 8.40 18.27 3.10
C SER A 62 7.40 18.82 2.07
N HIS A 63 7.09 18.05 1.02
CA HIS A 63 6.10 18.43 0.02
C HIS A 63 4.66 18.08 0.41
N PHE A 64 4.47 17.22 1.41
CA PHE A 64 3.15 16.77 1.84
C PHE A 64 2.68 17.54 3.06
N THR A 65 1.35 17.68 3.18
CA THR A 65 0.73 18.15 4.43
C THR A 65 0.93 17.14 5.56
N SER A 66 0.47 17.47 6.78
CA SER A 66 0.38 16.49 7.88
C SER A 66 -0.47 15.28 7.50
N GLU A 67 -1.50 15.49 6.68
CA GLU A 67 -2.44 14.44 6.27
C GLU A 67 -1.81 13.56 5.19
N GLY A 68 -1.10 14.19 4.24
CA GLY A 68 -0.26 13.47 3.28
C GLY A 68 0.82 12.63 3.98
N THR A 69 1.49 13.17 5.00
CA THR A 69 2.51 12.43 5.76
C THR A 69 1.93 11.24 6.52
N LYS A 70 0.73 11.38 7.09
CA LYS A 70 -0.01 10.26 7.71
C LYS A 70 -0.34 9.18 6.68
N PHE A 71 -0.78 9.56 5.49
CA PHE A 71 -1.02 8.63 4.39
C PHE A 71 0.25 7.87 3.98
N LEU A 72 1.38 8.56 3.81
CA LEU A 72 2.65 7.92 3.45
C LEU A 72 3.09 6.91 4.52
N GLN A 73 2.97 7.27 5.80
CA GLN A 73 3.34 6.40 6.91
C GLN A 73 2.41 5.17 7.01
N CYS A 74 1.09 5.38 6.94
CA CYS A 74 0.11 4.30 6.92
C CYS A 74 0.35 3.32 5.76
N THR A 75 0.58 3.85 4.55
CA THR A 75 0.79 3.05 3.35
C THR A 75 2.06 2.22 3.46
N LYS A 76 3.17 2.83 3.90
CA LYS A 76 4.42 2.12 4.14
C LYS A 76 4.25 0.95 5.12
N ASP A 77 3.62 1.21 6.26
CA ASP A 77 3.43 0.19 7.30
C ASP A 77 2.56 -0.97 6.79
N CYS A 78 1.47 -0.65 6.08
CA CYS A 78 0.61 -1.64 5.44
C CYS A 78 1.35 -2.52 4.43
N LEU A 79 2.13 -1.92 3.52
CA LEU A 79 2.85 -2.66 2.47
C LEU A 79 3.90 -3.60 3.07
N ILE A 80 4.67 -3.13 4.06
CA ILE A 80 5.66 -3.98 4.73
C ILE A 80 4.97 -5.10 5.52
N HIS A 81 3.87 -4.80 6.22
CA HIS A 81 3.11 -5.81 6.95
C HIS A 81 2.54 -6.89 6.01
N HIS A 82 2.06 -6.49 4.83
CA HIS A 82 1.60 -7.43 3.80
C HIS A 82 2.72 -8.40 3.41
N LEU A 83 3.91 -7.89 3.09
CA LEU A 83 5.06 -8.73 2.75
C LEU A 83 5.50 -9.64 3.92
N LYS A 84 5.52 -9.14 5.16
CA LYS A 84 5.78 -9.97 6.35
C LYS A 84 4.80 -11.15 6.45
N THR A 85 3.53 -10.90 6.13
CA THR A 85 2.51 -11.95 6.14
C THR A 85 2.68 -12.92 4.97
N PHE A 86 3.03 -12.41 3.79
CA PHE A 86 3.26 -13.20 2.58
C PHE A 86 4.43 -14.18 2.76
N PHE A 87 5.59 -13.69 3.23
CA PHE A 87 6.80 -14.51 3.45
C PHE A 87 6.58 -15.64 4.47
N LYS A 88 5.66 -15.47 5.41
CA LYS A 88 5.31 -16.53 6.39
C LYS A 88 4.40 -17.63 5.84
N ARG A 89 3.71 -17.39 4.72
CA ARG A 89 2.59 -18.23 4.26
C ARG A 89 2.80 -18.84 2.88
N THR A 90 3.64 -18.23 2.07
CA THR A 90 3.80 -18.57 0.66
C THR A 90 5.24 -18.98 0.37
N PRO A 91 5.49 -20.01 -0.44
CA PRO A 91 6.81 -20.30 -0.98
C PRO A 91 7.42 -19.05 -1.64
N LEU A 92 8.73 -18.87 -1.50
CA LEU A 92 9.40 -17.68 -2.01
C LEU A 92 9.69 -17.84 -3.51
N ASN A 93 8.97 -17.06 -4.32
CA ASN A 93 9.19 -16.90 -5.75
C ASN A 93 9.21 -15.41 -6.09
N CYS A 94 10.22 -14.97 -6.83
CA CYS A 94 10.44 -13.54 -7.09
C CYS A 94 9.35 -12.88 -7.94
N GLU A 95 8.71 -13.64 -8.84
CA GLU A 95 7.57 -13.16 -9.60
C GLU A 95 6.34 -13.02 -8.69
N GLU A 96 6.04 -14.04 -7.89
CA GLU A 96 4.90 -14.01 -6.95
C GLU A 96 5.06 -12.93 -5.87
N ILE A 97 6.28 -12.71 -5.37
CA ILE A 97 6.61 -11.60 -4.46
C ILE A 97 6.34 -10.26 -5.12
N GLY A 98 6.76 -10.11 -6.39
CA GLY A 98 6.51 -8.91 -7.18
C GLY A 98 5.02 -8.65 -7.36
N ASP A 99 4.29 -9.64 -7.85
CA ASP A 99 2.85 -9.53 -8.10
C ASP A 99 2.07 -9.23 -6.81
N SER A 100 2.35 -9.97 -5.73
CA SER A 100 1.78 -9.73 -4.40
C SER A 100 2.11 -8.33 -3.86
N GLY A 101 3.34 -7.88 -4.05
CA GLY A 101 3.79 -6.54 -3.68
C GLY A 101 3.01 -5.44 -4.42
N PHE A 102 2.89 -5.54 -5.74
CA PHE A 102 2.13 -4.58 -6.54
C PHE A 102 0.63 -4.60 -6.21
N GLU A 103 0.02 -5.78 -6.07
CA GLU A 103 -1.41 -5.93 -5.75
C GLU A 103 -1.75 -5.35 -4.36
N SER A 104 -0.85 -5.51 -3.39
CA SER A 104 -1.06 -4.97 -2.03
C SER A 104 -1.24 -3.46 -1.99
N HIS A 105 -0.73 -2.72 -2.99
CA HIS A 105 -0.91 -1.28 -3.10
C HIS A 105 -2.39 -0.89 -3.18
N VAL A 106 -3.25 -1.70 -3.82
CA VAL A 106 -4.67 -1.39 -3.94
C VAL A 106 -5.30 -1.26 -2.56
N ASN A 107 -5.17 -2.30 -1.73
CA ASN A 107 -5.75 -2.30 -0.40
C ASN A 107 -5.07 -1.27 0.51
N CYS A 108 -3.73 -1.16 0.48
CA CYS A 108 -3.00 -0.21 1.32
C CYS A 108 -3.33 1.25 1.00
N TYR A 109 -3.47 1.61 -0.29
CA TYR A 109 -3.81 2.97 -0.67
C TYR A 109 -5.25 3.32 -0.25
N LEU A 110 -6.20 2.41 -0.49
CA LEU A 110 -7.61 2.65 -0.17
C LEU A 110 -7.83 2.77 1.35
N GLN A 111 -7.27 1.85 2.14
CA GLN A 111 -7.45 1.89 3.60
C GLN A 111 -6.77 3.11 4.25
N CYS A 112 -5.67 3.59 3.67
CA CYS A 112 -4.97 4.77 4.15
C CYS A 112 -5.58 6.10 3.65
N GLY A 113 -6.68 6.04 2.89
CA GLY A 113 -7.45 7.23 2.49
C GLY A 113 -6.98 7.89 1.19
N PHE A 114 -6.35 7.14 0.27
CA PHE A 114 -5.82 7.68 -0.99
C PHE A 114 -6.85 8.49 -1.80
N CYS A 115 -8.14 8.11 -1.77
CA CYS A 115 -9.17 8.82 -2.54
C CYS A 115 -9.36 10.28 -2.12
N ASN A 116 -9.04 10.63 -0.88
CA ASN A 116 -9.01 12.02 -0.42
C ASN A 116 -7.63 12.65 -0.69
N ILE A 117 -6.56 11.89 -0.40
CA ILE A 117 -5.18 12.36 -0.52
C ILE A 117 -4.78 12.69 -1.96
N CYS A 118 -5.28 11.95 -2.95
CA CYS A 118 -5.04 12.26 -4.37
C CYS A 118 -5.72 13.56 -4.83
N LYS A 119 -6.67 14.11 -4.06
CA LYS A 119 -7.28 15.42 -4.32
C LYS A 119 -6.45 16.56 -3.75
N SER A 120 -5.98 16.40 -2.51
CA SER A 120 -5.29 17.47 -1.78
C SER A 120 -3.79 17.53 -2.06
N GLU A 121 -3.13 16.40 -2.32
CA GLU A 121 -1.67 16.30 -2.37
C GLU A 121 -1.10 16.17 -3.81
N LYS A 122 -1.86 16.58 -4.85
CA LYS A 122 -1.50 16.38 -6.27
C LYS A 122 -0.08 16.83 -6.62
N LEU A 123 0.29 18.05 -6.18
CA LEU A 123 1.61 18.62 -6.45
C LEU A 123 2.73 17.87 -5.71
N ALA A 124 2.45 17.39 -4.50
CA ALA A 124 3.41 16.60 -3.73
C ALA A 124 3.71 15.28 -4.44
N PHE A 125 2.66 14.58 -4.90
CA PHE A 125 2.82 13.37 -5.70
C PHE A 125 3.55 13.62 -7.02
N LEU A 126 3.21 14.68 -7.76
CA LEU A 126 3.89 15.02 -9.01
C LEU A 126 5.40 15.24 -8.83
N LYS A 127 5.81 15.84 -7.69
CA LYS A 127 7.24 16.02 -7.34
C LYS A 127 7.91 14.73 -6.85
N SER A 128 7.11 13.77 -6.38
CA SER A 128 7.61 12.55 -5.74
C SER A 128 7.70 11.36 -6.68
N TYR A 129 6.95 11.36 -7.79
CA TYR A 129 6.92 10.22 -8.69
C TYR A 129 8.09 10.24 -9.67
N ASP A 130 8.76 9.10 -9.77
CA ASP A 130 9.57 8.81 -10.95
C ASP A 130 8.61 8.24 -11.99
N TYR A 131 8.57 8.85 -13.17
CA TYR A 131 7.61 8.45 -14.21
C TYR A 131 7.82 6.99 -14.63
N LEU A 132 9.06 6.50 -14.57
CA LEU A 132 9.41 5.12 -14.95
C LEU A 132 8.75 4.06 -14.06
N ASP A 133 8.47 4.36 -12.78
CA ASP A 133 7.85 3.42 -11.84
C ASP A 133 6.39 3.08 -12.19
N PHE A 134 5.72 3.99 -12.91
CA PHE A 134 4.32 3.83 -13.35
C PHE A 134 4.17 3.01 -14.63
N PHE A 135 5.23 2.88 -15.43
CA PHE A 135 5.17 2.22 -16.74
C PHE A 135 5.53 0.74 -16.71
N THR A 136 5.77 0.14 -15.53
CA THR A 136 5.89 -1.31 -15.46
C THR A 136 4.54 -1.97 -15.70
N ARG A 137 4.51 -3.10 -16.43
CA ARG A 137 3.26 -3.83 -16.74
C ARG A 137 2.47 -4.17 -15.47
N ARG A 138 3.17 -4.45 -14.36
CA ARG A 138 2.59 -4.82 -13.07
C ARG A 138 1.96 -3.64 -12.32
N SER A 139 2.40 -2.40 -12.57
CA SER A 139 1.83 -1.19 -11.95
C SER A 139 0.42 -0.84 -12.48
N PHE A 140 0.10 -1.17 -13.74
CA PHE A 140 -1.13 -0.71 -14.38
C PHE A 140 -2.43 -1.22 -13.74
N SER A 141 -2.49 -2.52 -13.43
CA SER A 141 -3.71 -3.11 -12.85
C SER A 141 -4.05 -2.50 -11.47
N PRO A 142 -3.11 -2.42 -10.51
CA PRO A 142 -3.34 -1.74 -9.24
C PRO A 142 -3.78 -0.27 -9.39
N ILE A 143 -3.10 0.50 -10.24
CA ILE A 143 -3.46 1.91 -10.49
C ILE A 143 -4.91 2.02 -10.97
N PHE A 144 -5.31 1.21 -11.95
CA PHE A 144 -6.66 1.24 -12.47
C PHE A 144 -7.70 0.85 -11.43
N GLN A 145 -7.42 -0.16 -10.60
CA GLN A 145 -8.29 -0.58 -9.51
C GLN A 145 -8.49 0.53 -8.48
N ILE A 146 -7.42 1.22 -8.08
CA ILE A 146 -7.48 2.37 -7.15
C ILE A 146 -8.31 3.50 -7.76
N LEU A 147 -8.05 3.88 -9.01
CA LEU A 147 -8.80 4.95 -9.70
C LEU A 147 -10.28 4.61 -9.84
N ARG A 148 -10.63 3.35 -10.15
CA ARG A 148 -12.02 2.90 -10.21
C ARG A 148 -12.70 2.96 -8.85
N ALA A 149 -12.01 2.53 -7.79
CA ALA A 149 -12.53 2.53 -6.43
C ALA A 149 -12.72 3.96 -5.89
N CYS A 150 -11.81 4.87 -6.19
CA CYS A 150 -11.94 6.28 -5.80
C CYS A 150 -12.93 7.06 -6.67
N GLY A 151 -13.19 6.61 -7.90
CA GLY A 151 -13.93 7.31 -8.94
C GLY A 151 -12.98 7.96 -9.96
N PRO A 152 -13.23 7.81 -11.27
CA PRO A 152 -12.27 8.16 -12.33
C PRO A 152 -11.91 9.66 -12.38
N LEU A 153 -12.80 10.52 -11.88
CA LEU A 153 -12.59 11.96 -11.80
C LEU A 153 -12.15 12.41 -10.40
N SER A 154 -12.19 11.54 -9.40
CA SER A 154 -11.99 11.94 -8.01
C SER A 154 -10.60 12.52 -7.78
N CYS A 155 -9.55 12.02 -8.43
CA CYS A 155 -8.22 12.62 -8.30
C CYS A 155 -8.01 13.85 -9.21
N PHE A 156 -8.93 14.15 -10.13
CA PHE A 156 -8.80 15.24 -11.11
C PHE A 156 -9.71 16.43 -10.82
N LEU A 157 -10.85 16.24 -10.14
CA LEU A 157 -11.74 17.33 -9.78
C LEU A 157 -11.06 18.25 -8.75
N PRO A 158 -11.11 19.59 -8.94
CA PRO A 158 -10.88 20.54 -7.87
C PRO A 158 -12.06 20.48 -6.89
N PHE A 159 -11.80 20.82 -5.62
CA PHE A 159 -12.86 21.00 -4.61
C PHE A 159 -13.88 22.04 -5.05
#